data_AF-A0A5D0U361-F1
#
_entry.id   AF-A0A5D0U361-F1
#
_cell.length_a   1.000
_cell.length_b   1.000
_cell.length_c   1.000
_cell.angle_alpha   90.00
_cell.angle_beta   90.00
_cell.angle_gamma   90.00
#
_symmetry.space_group_name_H-M   'P 1'
#
loop_
_entity.id
_entity.type
_entity.pdbx_description
1 polymer ?
#
loop_
_entity_poly.entity_id
_entity_poly.type
_entity_poly.pdbx_seq_one_letter_code
_entity_poly.pdbx_strand_id
1 'polypeptide(L)' 'MTSEANQGAPGGGPRHGGGGERMAPFYCPYCGEESLEPREEHGSWFCPDCVRSFTLKFLGVGAPRTASKEVPR' A
#
# COMPACT_ATOMS: atom_id res chain seq x y z
N MET A 1 7.37 40.06 -19.85
CA MET A 1 6.12 39.28 -19.96
C MET A 1 6.52 37.81 -20.06
N THR A 2 6.95 37.22 -18.94
CA THR A 2 7.36 35.81 -18.87
C THR A 2 6.12 35.00 -18.52
N SER A 3 5.55 34.33 -19.52
CA SER A 3 4.36 33.50 -19.35
C SER A 3 4.74 32.21 -18.63
N GLU A 4 4.30 32.07 -17.38
CA GLU A 4 4.44 30.82 -16.61
C GLU A 4 3.51 29.73 -17.17
N ALA A 5 4.10 28.57 -17.38
CA ALA A 5 3.44 27.40 -17.93
C ALA A 5 2.47 26.78 -16.92
N ASN A 6 1.22 26.60 -17.35
CA ASN A 6 0.21 25.83 -16.64
C ASN A 6 0.54 24.33 -16.79
N GLN A 7 1.30 23.77 -15.84
CA GLN A 7 1.43 22.32 -15.70
C GLN A 7 0.24 21.78 -14.89
N GLY A 8 -0.89 21.55 -15.58
CA GLY A 8 -1.95 20.69 -15.08
C GLY A 8 -1.51 19.23 -15.17
N ALA A 9 -1.25 18.60 -14.02
CA ALA A 9 -1.00 17.17 -13.96
C ALA A 9 -2.30 16.39 -14.26
N PRO A 10 -2.31 15.39 -15.15
CA PRO A 10 -3.48 14.55 -15.33
C PRO A 10 -3.66 13.66 -14.10
N GLY A 11 -4.75 13.85 -13.38
CA GLY A 11 -5.17 12.98 -12.28
C GLY A 11 -5.35 11.55 -12.77
N GLY A 12 -4.42 10.68 -12.40
CA GLY A 12 -4.56 9.24 -12.55
C GLY A 12 -5.55 8.74 -11.50
N GLY A 13 -6.80 8.49 -11.91
CA GLY A 13 -7.76 7.81 -11.05
C GLY A 13 -7.25 6.42 -10.64
N PRO A 14 -7.77 5.83 -9.55
CA PRO A 14 -7.21 4.60 -8.97
C PRO A 14 -7.32 3.46 -9.98
N ARG A 15 -6.19 3.02 -10.51
CA ARG A 15 -6.10 1.83 -11.34
C ARG A 15 -6.06 0.63 -10.40
N HIS A 16 -7.24 0.17 -9.97
CA HIS A 16 -7.36 -1.09 -9.24
C HIS A 16 -6.95 -2.25 -10.16
N GLY A 17 -5.65 -2.55 -10.18
CA GLY A 17 -5.05 -3.63 -10.96
C GLY A 17 -5.57 -4.98 -10.51
N GLY A 18 -6.41 -5.61 -11.35
CA GLY A 18 -6.84 -6.98 -11.18
C GLY A 18 -5.66 -7.94 -11.38
N GLY A 19 -5.30 -8.65 -10.32
CA GLY A 19 -4.20 -9.63 -10.32
C GLY A 19 -4.38 -10.69 -9.24
N GLY A 20 -5.28 -11.65 -9.49
CA GLY A 20 -5.21 -13.02 -8.97
C GLY A 20 -5.27 -13.25 -7.45
N GLU A 21 -6.47 -13.58 -6.96
CA GLU A 21 -6.76 -14.35 -5.73
C GLU A 21 -6.38 -13.74 -4.36
N ARG A 22 -5.71 -12.58 -4.32
CA ARG A 22 -5.45 -11.83 -3.07
C ARG A 22 -5.91 -10.39 -3.24
N MET A 23 -6.62 -9.85 -2.24
CA MET A 23 -7.01 -8.44 -2.24
C MET A 23 -5.77 -7.56 -2.34
N ALA A 24 -5.80 -6.61 -3.26
CA ALA A 24 -4.85 -5.51 -3.30
C ALA A 24 -4.89 -4.73 -1.97
N PRO A 25 -3.76 -4.29 -1.42
CA PRO A 25 -3.77 -3.26 -0.39
C PRO A 25 -4.43 -1.99 -0.95
N PHE A 26 -5.21 -1.30 -0.11
CA PHE A 26 -5.83 -0.04 -0.49
C PHE A 26 -4.87 1.16 -0.37
N TYR A 27 -3.90 1.10 0.55
CA TYR A 27 -2.99 2.21 0.85
C TYR A 27 -1.53 1.77 0.90
N CYS A 28 -0.63 2.63 0.43
CA CYS A 28 0.81 2.45 0.59
C CYS A 28 1.18 2.50 2.08
N PRO A 29 1.86 1.48 2.64
CA PRO A 29 2.20 1.44 4.06
C PRO A 29 3.23 2.51 4.48
N TYR A 30 3.83 3.21 3.50
CA TYR A 30 4.85 4.22 3.77
C TYR A 30 4.37 5.67 3.62
N CYS A 31 3.44 5.96 2.70
CA CYS A 31 2.94 7.34 2.49
C CYS A 31 1.43 7.50 2.61
N GLY A 32 0.66 6.40 2.70
CA GLY A 32 -0.79 6.44 2.82
C GLY A 32 -1.55 6.74 1.52
N GLU A 33 -0.87 6.80 0.37
CA GLU A 33 -1.50 7.04 -0.93
C GLU A 33 -2.12 5.75 -1.51
N GLU A 34 -3.15 5.89 -2.36
CA GLU A 34 -3.91 4.78 -2.93
C GLU A 34 -3.36 4.29 -4.28
N SER A 35 -2.47 5.06 -4.88
CA SER A 35 -1.76 4.71 -6.12
C SER A 35 -0.80 3.53 -5.88
N LEU A 36 -1.26 2.31 -6.16
CA LEU A 36 -0.46 1.09 -6.03
C LEU A 36 -0.48 0.26 -7.32
N GLU A 37 0.70 -0.08 -7.81
CA GLU A 37 0.90 -0.92 -8.99
C GLU A 37 1.35 -2.33 -8.58
N PRO A 38 0.67 -3.41 -9.03
CA PRO A 38 1.17 -4.76 -8.83
C PRO A 38 2.46 -4.98 -9.64
N ARG A 39 3.37 -5.80 -9.12
CA ARG A 39 4.58 -6.27 -9.81
C ARG A 39 4.45 -7.76 -10.14
N GLU A 40 5.28 -8.24 -11.07
CA GLU A 40 5.26 -9.64 -11.51
C GLU A 40 5.53 -10.62 -10.36
N GLU A 41 6.36 -10.21 -9.40
CA GLU A 41 6.62 -11.02 -8.22
C GLU A 41 5.39 -11.11 -7.29
N HIS A 42 5.13 -12.30 -6.80
CA HIS A 42 3.92 -12.61 -6.03
C HIS A 42 3.81 -11.74 -4.77
N GLY A 43 2.73 -10.96 -4.69
CA GLY A 43 2.47 -10.09 -3.55
C GLY A 43 3.36 -8.84 -3.52
N SER A 44 4.10 -8.55 -4.60
CA SER A 44 4.93 -7.36 -4.73
C SER A 44 4.16 -6.20 -5.35
N TRP A 45 4.45 -5.00 -4.85
CA TRP A 45 3.76 -3.75 -5.16
C TRP A 45 4.76 -2.61 -5.29
N PHE A 46 4.38 -1.59 -6.06
CA PHE A 46 5.10 -0.34 -6.18
C PHE A 46 4.16 0.86 -6.00
N CYS A 47 4.61 1.86 -5.26
CA CYS A 47 3.92 3.14 -5.11
C CYS A 47 4.67 4.23 -5.91
N PRO A 48 4.05 4.87 -6.93
CA PRO A 48 4.68 5.92 -7.70
C PRO A 48 4.88 7.22 -6.90
N ASP A 49 4.03 7.52 -5.92
CA ASP A 49 4.09 8.77 -5.16
C ASP A 49 5.28 8.85 -4.20
N CYS A 50 5.65 7.72 -3.58
CA CYS A 50 6.82 7.66 -2.70
C CYS A 50 7.96 6.78 -3.23
N VAL A 51 7.83 6.26 -4.45
CA VAL A 51 8.85 5.50 -5.19
C VAL A 51 9.38 4.28 -4.42
N ARG A 52 8.51 3.58 -3.69
CA ARG A 52 8.89 2.38 -2.92
C ARG A 52 8.27 1.13 -3.52
N SER A 53 9.10 0.10 -3.65
CA SER A 53 8.68 -1.28 -3.91
C SER A 53 8.63 -2.06 -2.60
N PHE A 54 7.64 -2.93 -2.44
CA PHE A 54 7.47 -3.75 -1.24
C PHE A 54 6.70 -5.03 -1.54
N THR A 55 6.81 -6.03 -0.66
CA THR A 55 6.07 -7.30 -0.77
C THR A 55 5.19 -7.50 0.46
N LEU A 56 3.94 -7.92 0.25
CA LEU A 56 3.02 -8.30 1.30
C LEU A 56 2.91 -9.82 1.38
N LYS A 57 2.98 -10.34 2.60
CA LYS A 57 2.83 -11.77 2.90
C LYS A 57 1.79 -11.97 3.99
N PHE A 58 0.76 -12.76 3.69
CA PHE A 58 -0.13 -13.27 4.74
C PHE A 58 0.63 -14.30 5.59
N LEU A 59 0.69 -14.07 6.90
CA LEU A 59 1.42 -14.92 7.84
C LEU A 59 0.51 -15.91 8.60
N GLY A 60 -0.79 -15.63 8.70
CA GLY A 60 -1.76 -16.42 9.46
C GLY A 60 -2.75 -15.55 10.25
N VAL A 61 -3.72 -16.20 10.91
CA VAL A 61 -4.63 -15.55 11.86
C VAL A 61 -4.10 -15.77 13.27
N GLY A 62 -3.85 -14.70 14.01
CA GLY A 62 -3.39 -14.78 15.40
C GLY A 62 -4.53 -15.05 16.39
N ALA A 63 -4.20 -15.53 17.59
CA ALA A 63 -5.13 -15.56 18.72
C ALA A 63 -5.15 -14.19 19.43
N PRO A 64 -6.31 -13.74 19.95
CA PRO A 64 -6.36 -12.56 20.81
C PRO A 64 -5.42 -12.74 21.99
N ARG A 65 -4.58 -11.74 22.29
CA ARG A 65 -3.83 -11.76 23.55
C ARG A 65 -4.81 -11.59 24.69
N THR A 66 -5.08 -12.64 25.46
CA THR A 66 -5.58 -12.45 26.82
C THR A 66 -4.44 -11.78 27.58
N ALA A 67 -4.65 -10.54 28.02
CA ALA A 67 -3.69 -9.90 28.89
C ALA A 67 -3.56 -10.77 30.15
N SER A 68 -2.45 -11.50 30.29
CA SER A 68 -2.11 -12.13 31.55
C SER A 68 -2.09 -11.02 32.59
N LYS A 69 -3.07 -11.04 33.50
CA LYS A 69 -3.03 -10.21 34.69
C LYS A 69 -1.84 -10.73 35.49
N GLU A 70 -0.72 -10.01 35.39
CA GLU A 70 0.45 -10.28 36.21
C GLU A 70 -0.03 -10.29 37.66
N VAL A 71 0.12 -11.43 38.35
CA VAL A 71 -0.14 -11.55 39.79
C VAL A 71 1.12 -11.00 40.46
N PRO A 72 1.07 -9.84 41.12
CA PRO A 72 2.22 -9.34 41.86
C PRO A 72 2.57 -10.35 42.96
N ARG A 73 3.87 -10.67 43.09
CA ARG A 73 4.43 -11.29 44.29
C ARG A 73 5.00 -10.24 45.21
#